data_AF-A0A6A8QCX8-F1
#
_entry.id   AF-A0A6A8QCX8-F1
#
_cell.length_a   1.000
_cell.length_b   1.000
_cell.length_c   1.000
_cell.angle_alpha   90.00
_cell.angle_beta   90.00
_cell.angle_gamma   90.00
#
_symmetry.space_group_name_H-M   'P 1'
#
loop_
_entity.id
_entity.type
_entity.pdbx_description
1 polymer ?
#
loop_
_entity_poly.entity_id
_entity_poly.type
_entity_poly.pdbx_seq_one_letter_code
_entity_poly.pdbx_strand_id
1 'polypeptide(L)'
;MGPNKSKVRNRPPGEGERAARRGYVHQDRSSARLIYEALANRTLMWVGLADRAAGVADDFVLGLDNVVVAHQFKRSLRPAAIGLTALLLGEGCAIAELATAYTCLRKQFPQLRMRLRYLTNDFPSKNDRLIKGDRHSNTAELIAECEAHPRRTLAEWRATRWKPVINELAQRSRLSDSDFESFWMNFDLVVGPRAVPAFDLSEDKSKQDQIEGLARALSTLVADNSQKDRWSRAELLEAVGWPDRFSLRFAHTFPVGAYVQRNEVTEGNLSKAISAYSSGYLSLVGPPGAGKSTLLQRAIRDQPHLRVVRYLAFVPGTAQGQGRGEADSFYDDVNCQLASANLELLRLKDDSTWARQQQFEHLLARASERHVLDGTRYIIVVDGLDHISREEHPDRSLLAALPLPQAVPDGVLFLLGTQRLDLEDMPTAVQQQAVEDGRRIDIAPLSELAVASMAETLGLPVEVDRQKLYDVTSGHPLVTRYLIEKLIVVEASERQSLLNGELGFGGDLQSVYDAAWRSVEQARDCTAVKQVLALIARVQGAIEPELLAKATSDEAVESVLREVGYLLDVSDGRWAMFHNSFRLFLHQKRVERFGKADPEFAPRALYRKLADLTALSSPNSPQR
;
A
#
# COMPACT_ATOMS: atom_id res chain seq x y z
N MET A 1 72.84 20.83 27.89
CA MET A 1 71.68 20.19 28.55
C MET A 1 70.57 21.21 28.71
N GLY A 2 69.35 20.84 28.35
CA GLY A 2 68.16 21.67 28.50
C GLY A 2 67.15 21.37 27.38
N PRO A 3 66.31 20.33 27.51
CA PRO A 3 65.32 19.99 26.50
C PRO A 3 64.14 20.97 26.58
N ASN A 4 63.73 21.48 25.41
CA ASN A 4 62.59 22.38 25.28
C ASN A 4 61.29 21.56 25.44
N LYS A 5 60.54 21.86 26.50
CA LYS A 5 59.32 21.16 26.89
C LYS A 5 58.22 21.37 25.85
N SER A 6 57.64 20.26 25.42
CA SER A 6 56.40 20.19 24.65
C SER A 6 55.26 20.91 25.39
N LYS A 7 54.61 21.86 24.72
CA LYS A 7 53.36 22.48 25.19
C LYS A 7 52.24 21.46 25.12
N VAL A 8 52.00 20.74 26.21
CA VAL A 8 50.74 20.02 26.42
C VAL A 8 49.64 21.07 26.53
N ARG A 9 48.77 21.16 25.52
CA ARG A 9 47.54 21.95 25.59
C ARG A 9 46.66 21.36 26.70
N ASN A 10 46.62 22.03 27.85
CA ASN A 10 45.74 21.68 28.95
C ASN A 10 44.29 21.93 28.49
N ARG A 11 43.60 20.88 28.01
CA ARG A 11 42.18 20.98 27.64
C ARG A 11 41.36 21.15 28.92
N PRO A 12 40.34 22.02 28.96
CA PRO A 12 39.48 22.17 30.13
C PRO A 12 38.88 20.82 30.56
N PRO A 13 38.73 20.56 31.87
CA PRO A 13 38.01 19.37 32.36
C PRO A 13 36.64 19.24 31.69
N GLY A 14 36.29 18.01 31.27
CA GLY A 14 35.03 17.72 30.60
C GLY A 14 34.96 18.09 29.11
N GLU A 15 35.94 18.79 28.52
CA GLU A 15 35.88 19.17 27.10
C GLU A 15 36.00 17.95 26.16
N GLY A 16 36.69 16.88 26.60
CA GLY A 16 36.73 15.60 25.88
C GLY A 16 35.35 14.93 25.80
N GLU A 17 34.66 14.81 26.93
CA GLU A 17 33.31 14.24 27.01
C GLU A 17 32.30 15.08 26.21
N ARG A 18 32.38 16.41 26.31
CA ARG A 18 31.53 17.31 25.51
C ARG A 18 31.80 17.15 24.01
N ALA A 19 33.05 16.91 23.61
CA ALA A 19 33.39 16.64 22.21
C ALA A 19 32.82 15.30 21.72
N ALA A 20 32.92 14.24 22.52
CA ALA A 20 32.37 12.93 22.20
C ALA A 20 30.84 12.99 22.01
N ARG A 21 30.11 13.57 22.97
CA ARG A 21 28.65 13.72 22.87
C ARG A 21 28.20 14.49 21.62
N ARG A 22 28.93 15.55 21.26
CA ARG A 22 28.65 16.31 20.03
C ARG A 22 28.90 15.48 18.76
N GLY A 23 29.91 14.60 18.79
CA GLY A 23 30.21 13.66 17.72
C GLY A 23 29.06 12.68 17.51
N TYR A 24 28.63 12.01 18.58
CA TYR A 24 27.53 11.03 18.54
C TYR A 24 26.22 11.67 18.07
N VAL A 25 25.84 12.83 18.61
CA VAL A 25 24.62 13.54 18.15
C VAL A 25 24.65 13.87 16.65
N HIS A 26 25.82 14.21 16.11
CA HIS A 26 25.94 14.45 14.67
C HIS A 26 25.83 13.18 13.84
N GLN A 27 26.47 12.10 14.29
CA GLN A 27 26.40 10.78 13.68
C GLN A 27 24.94 10.30 13.64
N ASP A 28 24.25 10.29 14.78
CA ASP A 28 22.87 9.83 14.88
C ASP A 28 21.92 10.62 13.95
N ARG A 29 22.06 11.95 13.89
CA ARG A 29 21.27 12.79 12.98
C ARG A 29 21.56 12.53 11.51
N SER A 30 22.84 12.33 11.16
CA SER A 30 23.24 12.04 9.79
C SER A 30 22.74 10.65 9.36
N SER A 31 22.89 9.65 10.22
CA SER A 31 22.37 8.31 10.04
C SER A 31 20.85 8.31 9.90
N ALA A 32 20.13 8.99 10.80
CA ALA A 32 18.67 9.10 10.77
C ALA A 32 18.16 9.69 9.44
N ARG A 33 18.84 10.69 8.89
CA ARG A 33 18.47 11.26 7.58
C ARG A 33 18.64 10.25 6.45
N LEU A 34 19.77 9.55 6.41
CA LEU A 34 20.02 8.52 5.39
C LEU A 34 19.01 7.36 5.49
N ILE A 35 18.65 6.96 6.72
CA ILE A 35 17.60 5.98 6.97
C ILE A 35 16.25 6.50 6.48
N TYR A 36 15.90 7.75 6.81
CA TYR A 36 14.65 8.37 6.39
C TYR A 36 14.52 8.37 4.87
N GLU A 37 15.56 8.81 4.15
CA GLU A 37 15.60 8.80 2.69
C GLU A 37 15.50 7.37 2.13
N ALA A 38 16.20 6.41 2.71
CA ALA A 38 16.15 5.01 2.29
C ALA A 38 14.77 4.36 2.53
N LEU A 39 14.11 4.70 3.64
CA LEU A 39 12.72 4.31 3.93
C LEU A 39 11.75 4.93 2.92
N ALA A 40 11.87 6.23 2.66
CA ALA A 40 10.99 6.94 1.72
C ALA A 40 11.12 6.39 0.30
N ASN A 41 12.33 6.03 -0.11
CA ASN A 41 12.63 5.42 -1.40
C ASN A 41 12.37 3.90 -1.45
N ARG A 42 11.93 3.28 -0.35
CA ARG A 42 11.63 1.83 -0.26
C ARG A 42 12.83 0.93 -0.57
N THR A 43 14.04 1.39 -0.26
CA THR A 43 15.29 0.66 -0.52
C THR A 43 15.93 0.11 0.75
N LEU A 44 15.46 0.52 1.94
CA LEU A 44 16.05 0.10 3.21
C LEU A 44 15.72 -1.37 3.51
N MET A 45 16.76 -2.18 3.73
CA MET A 45 16.61 -3.56 4.20
C MET A 45 16.99 -3.70 5.68
N TRP A 46 18.08 -3.07 6.09
CA TRP A 46 18.58 -3.11 7.46
C TRP A 46 19.56 -1.96 7.72
N VAL A 47 19.80 -1.69 9.00
CA VAL A 47 20.78 -0.71 9.47
C VAL A 47 21.77 -1.39 10.42
N GLY A 48 23.05 -1.04 10.30
CA GLY A 48 24.10 -1.35 11.26
C GLY A 48 24.46 -0.09 12.03
N LEU A 49 24.42 -0.13 13.36
CA LEU A 49 24.70 1.00 14.23
C LEU A 49 25.88 0.62 15.13
N ALA A 50 26.96 1.41 15.11
CA ALA A 50 28.21 1.04 15.77
C ALA A 50 28.64 -0.40 15.40
N ASP A 51 28.57 -0.74 14.11
CA ASP A 51 28.70 -2.11 13.61
C ASP A 51 30.13 -2.62 13.80
N ARG A 52 30.32 -3.47 14.82
CA ARG A 52 31.64 -4.04 15.19
C ARG A 52 32.29 -4.84 14.06
N ALA A 53 31.50 -5.31 13.08
CA ALA A 53 31.99 -6.05 11.93
C ALA A 53 32.41 -5.15 10.75
N ALA A 54 32.24 -3.82 10.86
CA ALA A 54 32.56 -2.84 9.81
C ALA A 54 33.94 -2.17 9.95
N GLY A 55 34.75 -2.56 10.95
CA GLY A 55 36.08 -2.00 11.16
C GLY A 55 36.02 -0.52 11.53
N VAL A 56 36.82 0.33 10.87
CA VAL A 56 36.82 1.79 11.12
C VAL A 56 35.72 2.56 10.40
N ALA A 57 34.76 1.86 9.77
CA ALA A 57 33.57 2.43 9.15
C ALA A 57 32.31 1.91 9.87
N ASP A 58 32.41 1.85 11.19
CA ASP A 58 31.43 1.30 12.14
C ASP A 58 30.35 2.31 12.53
N ASP A 59 30.59 3.61 12.30
CA ASP A 59 29.66 4.65 12.73
C ASP A 59 28.22 4.39 12.22
N PHE A 60 28.07 3.98 10.96
CA PHE A 60 26.77 3.61 10.39
C PHE A 60 26.92 2.77 9.12
N VAL A 61 26.23 1.63 9.06
CA VAL A 61 26.14 0.79 7.87
C VAL A 61 24.70 0.75 7.38
N LEU A 62 24.48 1.10 6.11
CA LEU A 62 23.17 1.10 5.49
C LEU A 62 23.07 -0.08 4.52
N GLY A 63 22.20 -1.03 4.85
CA GLY A 63 21.89 -2.16 3.98
C GLY A 63 20.70 -1.84 3.08
N LEU A 64 20.95 -1.75 1.77
CA LEU A 64 19.93 -1.57 0.75
C LEU A 64 19.82 -2.81 -0.14
N ASP A 65 18.74 -2.93 -0.92
CA ASP A 65 18.43 -4.11 -1.76
C ASP A 65 19.63 -4.67 -2.54
N ASN A 66 20.45 -3.79 -3.12
CA ASN A 66 21.52 -4.16 -4.05
C ASN A 66 22.90 -3.58 -3.66
N VAL A 67 23.00 -2.92 -2.49
CA VAL A 67 24.23 -2.25 -2.06
C VAL A 67 24.29 -2.11 -0.54
N VAL A 68 25.48 -2.30 0.02
CA VAL A 68 25.81 -1.95 1.41
C VAL A 68 26.66 -0.68 1.38
N VAL A 69 26.26 0.33 2.16
CA VAL A 69 26.98 1.60 2.25
C VAL A 69 27.44 1.81 3.70
N ALA A 70 28.75 1.71 3.95
CA ALA A 70 29.35 2.00 5.24
C ALA A 70 29.78 3.46 5.32
N HIS A 71 29.50 4.13 6.43
CA HIS A 71 29.74 5.55 6.63
C HIS A 71 30.67 5.75 7.82
N GLN A 72 31.65 6.63 7.64
CA GLN A 72 32.47 7.18 8.71
C GLN A 72 32.24 8.69 8.79
N PHE A 73 31.75 9.18 9.91
CA PHE A 73 31.45 10.60 10.13
C PHE A 73 32.54 11.26 10.97
N LYS A 74 33.11 12.36 10.46
CA LYS A 74 34.10 13.18 11.19
C LYS A 74 33.70 14.65 11.16
N ARG A 75 33.24 15.16 12.30
CA ARG A 75 32.83 16.57 12.45
C ARG A 75 33.84 17.39 13.25
N SER A 76 34.30 18.46 12.63
CA SER A 76 35.11 19.53 13.22
C SER A 76 34.22 20.70 13.68
N LEU A 77 34.44 21.20 14.90
CA LEU A 77 33.72 22.37 15.44
C LEU A 77 34.02 23.66 14.67
N ARG A 78 35.27 23.79 14.22
CA ARG A 78 35.76 24.90 13.40
C ARG A 78 36.27 24.27 12.11
N PRO A 79 35.42 24.18 11.07
CA PRO A 79 35.83 23.67 9.78
C PRO A 79 37.13 24.32 9.32
N ALA A 80 38.10 23.50 8.93
CA ALA A 80 39.40 23.94 8.46
C ALA A 80 39.74 23.32 7.10
N ALA A 81 40.79 23.84 6.46
CA ALA A 81 41.32 23.26 5.24
C ALA A 81 42.04 21.93 5.56
N ILE A 82 41.62 20.84 4.92
CA ILE A 82 42.22 19.51 5.07
C ILE A 82 43.01 19.11 3.82
N GLY A 83 44.22 18.61 4.02
CA GLY A 83 45.04 17.98 2.98
C GLY A 83 44.82 16.47 2.96
N LEU A 84 44.67 15.89 1.77
CA LEU A 84 44.43 14.46 1.57
C LEU A 84 45.51 13.59 2.20
N THR A 85 46.78 13.97 2.05
CA THR A 85 47.92 13.24 2.62
C THR A 85 47.88 13.25 4.14
N ALA A 86 47.56 14.38 4.76
CA ALA A 86 47.39 14.46 6.21
C ALA A 86 46.21 13.61 6.70
N LEU A 87 45.11 13.57 5.93
CA LEU A 87 43.90 12.85 6.27
C LEU A 87 44.06 11.32 6.14
N LEU A 88 44.53 10.85 4.98
CA LEU A 88 44.53 9.43 4.61
C LEU A 88 45.88 8.75 4.84
N LEU A 89 46.98 9.51 4.80
CA LEU A 89 48.36 9.03 4.88
C LEU A 89 49.11 9.51 6.13
N GLY A 90 48.43 10.21 7.05
CA GLY A 90 48.99 10.74 8.30
C GLY A 90 49.40 9.65 9.32
N GLU A 91 49.67 10.05 10.57
CA GLU A 91 50.25 9.18 11.62
C GLU A 91 49.43 7.93 12.01
N GLY A 92 48.22 7.75 11.49
CA GLY A 92 47.40 6.53 11.62
C GLY A 92 47.18 5.75 10.31
N CYS A 93 47.61 6.27 9.15
CA CYS A 93 47.40 5.65 7.84
C CYS A 93 45.95 5.20 7.59
N ALA A 94 44.99 6.12 7.75
CA ALA A 94 43.56 5.84 7.66
C ALA A 94 43.14 5.09 6.37
N ILE A 95 43.86 5.29 5.25
CA ILE A 95 43.60 4.53 4.01
C ILE A 95 43.70 3.01 4.19
N ALA A 96 44.62 2.53 5.03
CA ALA A 96 44.81 1.10 5.29
C ALA A 96 43.66 0.53 6.12
N GLU A 97 43.20 1.30 7.10
CA GLU A 97 42.08 0.92 7.96
C GLU A 97 40.77 0.90 7.15
N LEU A 98 40.53 1.91 6.31
CA LEU A 98 39.36 1.98 5.41
C LEU A 98 39.38 0.86 4.37
N ALA A 99 40.54 0.55 3.80
CA ALA A 99 40.72 -0.58 2.87
C ALA A 99 40.45 -1.94 3.55
N THR A 100 40.86 -2.09 4.81
CA THR A 100 40.58 -3.28 5.62
C THR A 100 39.08 -3.40 5.88
N ALA A 101 38.43 -2.32 6.31
CA ALA A 101 36.98 -2.25 6.50
C ALA A 101 36.20 -2.63 5.22
N TYR A 102 36.57 -2.04 4.08
CA TYR A 102 36.02 -2.36 2.75
C TYR A 102 36.08 -3.86 2.46
N THR A 103 37.26 -4.46 2.67
CA THR A 103 37.50 -5.87 2.36
C THR A 103 36.72 -6.81 3.29
N CYS A 104 36.64 -6.48 4.59
CA CYS A 104 35.86 -7.24 5.57
C CYS A 104 34.37 -7.22 5.23
N LEU A 105 33.81 -6.04 4.93
CA LEU A 105 32.41 -5.91 4.54
C LEU A 105 32.11 -6.61 3.22
N ARG A 106 32.98 -6.49 2.20
CA ARG A 106 32.83 -7.18 0.92
C ARG A 106 32.80 -8.70 1.09
N LYS A 107 33.58 -9.25 2.03
CA LYS A 107 33.57 -10.69 2.35
C LYS A 107 32.28 -11.13 3.05
N GLN A 108 31.71 -10.28 3.90
CA GLN A 108 30.44 -10.57 4.57
C GLN A 108 29.24 -10.52 3.61
N PHE A 109 29.30 -9.66 2.59
CA PHE A 109 28.21 -9.46 1.63
C PHE A 109 28.67 -9.67 0.18
N PRO A 110 29.06 -10.89 -0.21
CA PRO A 110 29.69 -11.15 -1.52
C PRO A 110 28.76 -10.92 -2.72
N GLN A 111 27.44 -10.96 -2.50
CA GLN A 111 26.43 -10.78 -3.54
C GLN A 111 25.99 -9.33 -3.71
N LEU A 112 26.38 -8.44 -2.80
CA LEU A 112 25.97 -7.03 -2.81
C LEU A 112 27.14 -6.14 -3.24
N ARG A 113 26.82 -5.03 -3.91
CA ARG A 113 27.82 -3.99 -4.12
C ARG A 113 28.17 -3.37 -2.78
N MET A 114 29.42 -2.98 -2.59
CA MET A 114 29.88 -2.36 -1.35
C MET A 114 30.38 -0.96 -1.68
N ARG A 115 29.97 0.04 -0.90
CA ARG A 115 30.46 1.41 -0.95
C ARG A 115 30.88 1.89 0.43
N LEU A 116 32.01 2.58 0.51
CA LEU A 116 32.48 3.20 1.75
C LEU A 116 32.45 4.72 1.59
N ARG A 117 31.90 5.43 2.57
CA ARG A 117 31.81 6.89 2.58
C ARG A 117 32.52 7.47 3.78
N TYR A 118 33.45 8.37 3.55
CA TYR A 118 34.07 9.18 4.59
C TYR A 118 33.51 10.60 4.50
N LEU A 119 32.82 11.05 5.55
CA LEU A 119 32.13 12.33 5.57
C LEU A 119 32.80 13.27 6.57
N THR A 120 33.24 14.45 6.11
CA THR A 120 33.75 15.50 6.98
C THR A 120 33.33 16.89 6.58
N ASN A 121 33.01 17.73 7.57
CA ASN A 121 32.63 19.12 7.34
C ASN A 121 33.80 20.06 7.09
N ASP A 122 35.03 19.56 7.17
CA ASP A 122 36.23 20.27 6.77
C ASP A 122 36.29 20.44 5.25
N PHE A 123 36.91 21.53 4.79
CA PHE A 123 36.96 21.88 3.36
C PHE A 123 38.26 21.40 2.73
N PRO A 124 38.27 21.02 1.45
CA PRO A 124 39.48 20.57 0.81
C PRO A 124 40.49 21.72 0.66
N SER A 125 41.75 21.46 1.02
CA SER A 125 42.81 22.46 0.93
C SER A 125 43.12 22.82 -0.53
N LYS A 126 43.34 24.12 -0.76
CA LYS A 126 43.89 24.68 -2.01
C LYS A 126 45.38 25.04 -1.89
N ASN A 127 45.90 24.97 -0.66
CA ASN A 127 47.22 25.46 -0.28
C ASN A 127 48.25 24.33 -0.17
N ASP A 128 47.81 23.08 -0.10
CA ASP A 128 48.69 21.92 -0.09
C ASP A 128 49.17 21.57 -1.51
N ARG A 129 50.25 20.81 -1.58
CA ARG A 129 50.87 20.38 -2.83
C ARG A 129 51.11 18.88 -2.74
N LEU A 130 50.24 18.13 -3.40
CA LEU A 130 50.28 16.68 -3.47
C LEU A 130 51.38 16.19 -4.42
N ILE A 131 51.76 17.01 -5.42
CA ILE A 131 52.86 16.73 -6.33
C ILE A 131 53.92 17.82 -6.19
N LYS A 132 55.16 17.41 -5.93
CA LYS A 132 56.28 18.34 -5.72
C LYS A 132 56.51 19.18 -6.99
N GLY A 133 56.41 20.51 -6.85
CA GLY A 133 56.67 21.47 -7.93
C GLY A 133 55.47 21.84 -8.80
N ASP A 134 54.31 21.19 -8.63
CA ASP A 134 53.09 21.49 -9.38
C ASP A 134 52.13 22.36 -8.55
N ARG A 135 51.90 23.61 -8.99
CA ARG A 135 51.04 24.58 -8.30
C ARG A 135 49.55 24.22 -8.35
N HIS A 136 49.15 23.37 -9.28
CA HIS A 136 47.78 22.90 -9.50
C HIS A 136 47.57 21.46 -8.97
N SER A 137 48.39 21.03 -8.00
CA SER A 137 48.30 19.69 -7.41
C SER A 137 47.75 19.70 -5.98
N ASN A 138 46.71 20.47 -5.70
CA ASN A 138 46.13 20.56 -4.34
C ASN A 138 44.99 19.54 -4.12
N THR A 139 44.60 19.36 -2.85
CA THR A 139 43.53 18.41 -2.47
C THR A 139 42.20 18.73 -3.13
N ALA A 140 41.84 20.01 -3.26
CA ALA A 140 40.58 20.41 -3.90
C ALA A 140 40.53 20.00 -5.39
N GLU A 141 41.64 20.11 -6.11
CA GLU A 141 41.71 19.70 -7.51
C GLU A 141 41.62 18.17 -7.69
N LEU A 142 42.28 17.39 -6.83
CA LEU A 142 42.15 15.93 -6.90
C LEU A 142 40.73 15.47 -6.60
N ILE A 143 40.08 16.02 -5.55
CA ILE A 143 38.70 15.66 -5.21
C ILE A 143 37.75 16.02 -6.36
N ALA A 144 37.89 17.21 -6.96
CA ALA A 144 37.09 17.61 -8.11
C ALA A 144 37.28 16.65 -9.30
N GLU A 145 38.51 16.18 -9.53
CA GLU A 145 38.79 15.22 -10.59
C GLU A 145 38.24 13.82 -10.29
N CYS A 146 38.24 13.38 -9.03
CA CYS A 146 37.57 12.16 -8.60
C CYS A 146 36.06 12.23 -8.82
N GLU A 147 35.43 13.38 -8.50
CA GLU A 147 34.00 13.61 -8.72
C GLU A 147 33.64 13.65 -10.21
N ALA A 148 34.50 14.24 -11.06
CA ALA A 148 34.29 14.30 -12.50
C ALA A 148 34.48 12.93 -13.19
N HIS A 149 35.28 12.04 -12.60
CA HIS A 149 35.65 10.74 -13.20
C HIS A 149 35.51 9.56 -12.22
N PRO A 150 34.30 9.25 -11.71
CA PRO A 150 34.09 8.27 -10.64
C PRO A 150 34.35 6.81 -11.07
N ARG A 151 34.43 6.53 -12.37
CA ARG A 151 34.66 5.18 -12.93
C ARG A 151 36.05 4.99 -13.53
N ARG A 152 36.97 5.95 -13.33
CA ARG A 152 38.32 5.89 -13.88
C ARG A 152 39.11 4.75 -13.23
N THR A 153 39.73 3.92 -14.06
CA THR A 153 40.56 2.77 -13.66
C THR A 153 41.87 3.23 -13.01
N LEU A 154 42.52 2.34 -12.27
CA LEU A 154 43.82 2.59 -11.67
C LEU A 154 44.89 2.87 -12.73
N ALA A 155 44.82 2.17 -13.88
CA ALA A 155 45.71 2.40 -15.01
C ALA A 155 45.56 3.82 -15.58
N GLU A 156 44.33 4.28 -15.76
CA GLU A 156 44.04 5.65 -16.22
C GLU A 156 44.46 6.70 -15.18
N TRP A 157 44.20 6.47 -13.89
CA TRP A 157 44.69 7.36 -12.82
C TRP A 157 46.20 7.48 -12.84
N ARG A 158 46.93 6.38 -13.06
CA ARG A 158 48.40 6.35 -13.20
C ARG A 158 48.90 7.00 -14.49
N ALA A 159 48.04 7.23 -15.48
CA ALA A 159 48.36 8.00 -16.68
C ALA A 159 48.15 9.52 -16.49
N THR A 160 47.53 9.94 -15.40
CA THR A 160 47.36 11.36 -15.07
C THR A 160 48.53 11.92 -14.26
N ARG A 161 48.52 13.25 -14.02
CA ARG A 161 49.46 13.91 -13.11
C ARG A 161 49.44 13.33 -11.69
N TRP A 162 48.32 12.77 -11.25
CA TRP A 162 48.13 12.25 -9.89
C TRP A 162 48.82 10.92 -9.60
N LYS A 163 49.49 10.31 -10.58
CA LYS A 163 50.22 9.05 -10.45
C LYS A 163 51.03 8.91 -9.13
N PRO A 164 51.83 9.91 -8.69
CA PRO A 164 52.62 9.76 -7.46
C PRO A 164 51.75 9.52 -6.23
N VAL A 165 50.67 10.30 -6.09
CA VAL A 165 49.76 10.28 -4.93
C VAL A 165 48.92 9.00 -4.95
N ILE A 166 48.43 8.61 -6.13
CA ILE A 166 47.64 7.38 -6.30
C ILE A 166 48.49 6.14 -6.00
N ASN A 167 49.75 6.11 -6.43
CA ASN A 167 50.66 5.02 -6.10
C ASN A 167 50.95 4.94 -4.60
N GLU A 168 51.11 6.09 -3.94
CA GLU A 168 51.31 6.13 -2.48
C GLU A 168 50.07 5.63 -1.73
N LEU A 169 48.87 6.07 -2.13
CA LEU A 169 47.60 5.57 -1.59
C LEU A 169 47.45 4.05 -1.79
N ALA A 170 47.73 3.56 -3.00
CA ALA A 170 47.68 2.13 -3.32
C ALA A 170 48.64 1.33 -2.43
N GLN A 171 49.90 1.76 -2.34
CA GLN A 171 50.92 1.10 -1.52
C GLN A 171 50.53 1.09 -0.03
N ARG A 172 50.04 2.23 0.49
CA ARG A 172 49.70 2.41 1.90
C ARG A 172 48.40 1.70 2.28
N SER A 173 47.49 1.48 1.33
CA SER A 173 46.27 0.69 1.54
C SER A 173 46.53 -0.79 1.87
N ARG A 174 47.71 -1.31 1.49
CA ARG A 174 48.10 -2.73 1.61
C ARG A 174 47.23 -3.70 0.80
N LEU A 175 46.53 -3.20 -0.22
CA LEU A 175 45.76 -4.02 -1.17
C LEU A 175 46.58 -4.37 -2.41
N SER A 176 46.17 -5.43 -3.10
CA SER A 176 46.64 -5.70 -4.47
C SER A 176 46.15 -4.59 -5.41
N ASP A 177 46.79 -4.42 -6.59
CA ASP A 177 46.35 -3.39 -7.55
C ASP A 177 44.87 -3.57 -7.97
N SER A 178 44.42 -4.81 -8.17
CA SER A 178 43.02 -5.12 -8.51
C SER A 178 42.06 -4.83 -7.36
N ASP A 179 42.46 -5.15 -6.12
CA ASP A 179 41.63 -4.86 -4.94
C ASP A 179 41.60 -3.37 -4.62
N PHE A 180 42.72 -2.67 -4.80
CA PHE A 180 42.79 -1.22 -4.61
C PHE A 180 41.93 -0.49 -5.64
N GLU A 181 41.98 -0.90 -6.91
CA GLU A 181 41.09 -0.34 -7.94
C GLU A 181 39.62 -0.51 -7.54
N SER A 182 39.23 -1.72 -7.12
CA SER A 182 37.87 -2.02 -6.66
C SER A 182 37.47 -1.18 -5.44
N PHE A 183 38.36 -1.04 -4.45
CA PHE A 183 38.16 -0.20 -3.27
C PHE A 183 38.00 1.28 -3.65
N TRP A 184 38.92 1.82 -4.45
CA TRP A 184 38.98 3.23 -4.83
C TRP A 184 37.75 3.66 -5.63
N MET A 185 37.29 2.84 -6.58
CA MET A 185 36.04 3.10 -7.34
C MET A 185 34.78 3.13 -6.48
N ASN A 186 34.85 2.58 -5.26
CA ASN A 186 33.71 2.45 -4.35
C ASN A 186 33.93 3.23 -3.04
N PHE A 187 34.93 4.12 -3.00
CA PHE A 187 35.22 4.99 -1.87
C PHE A 187 34.82 6.43 -2.20
N ASP A 188 33.86 6.98 -1.45
CA ASP A 188 33.46 8.38 -1.55
C ASP A 188 34.08 9.18 -0.40
N LEU A 189 34.92 10.17 -0.73
CA LEU A 189 35.37 11.19 0.22
C LEU A 189 34.47 12.43 0.08
N VAL A 190 33.51 12.60 1.00
CA VAL A 190 32.56 13.71 1.00
C VAL A 190 33.05 14.78 1.98
N VAL A 191 33.33 15.98 1.46
CA VAL A 191 33.94 17.09 2.22
C VAL A 191 33.06 18.34 2.25
N GLY A 192 33.30 19.20 3.24
CA GLY A 192 32.65 20.51 3.36
C GLY A 192 31.15 20.43 3.69
N PRO A 193 30.34 21.39 3.21
CA PRO A 193 28.92 21.48 3.57
C PRO A 193 28.09 20.30 3.07
N ARG A 194 28.55 19.60 2.03
CA ARG A 194 27.86 18.41 1.48
C ARG A 194 27.95 17.20 2.42
N ALA A 195 28.95 17.16 3.29
CA ALA A 195 29.13 16.09 4.28
C ALA A 195 28.25 16.25 5.52
N VAL A 196 27.67 17.43 5.70
CA VAL A 196 26.71 17.74 6.77
C VAL A 196 25.44 18.21 6.07
N PRO A 197 24.57 17.29 5.63
CA PRO A 197 23.38 17.68 4.92
C PRO A 197 22.59 18.67 5.80
N ALA A 198 22.49 19.91 5.34
CA ALA A 198 21.91 21.00 6.13
C ALA A 198 20.45 20.69 6.42
N PHE A 199 19.96 21.11 7.59
CA PHE A 199 18.52 21.23 7.82
C PHE A 199 18.04 22.28 6.83
N ASP A 200 17.37 21.85 5.78
CA ASP A 200 16.70 22.80 4.92
C ASP A 200 15.48 23.29 5.70
N LEU A 201 15.56 24.53 6.18
CA LEU A 201 14.48 25.16 6.96
C LEU A 201 13.20 25.34 6.13
N SER A 202 13.24 25.10 4.82
CA SER A 202 12.06 25.04 3.95
C SER A 202 11.37 23.67 3.93
N GLU A 203 11.96 22.63 4.52
CA GLU A 203 11.33 21.32 4.68
C GLU A 203 10.18 21.37 5.70
N ASP A 204 9.18 20.50 5.49
CA ASP A 204 8.09 20.25 6.44
C ASP A 204 8.66 20.00 7.85
N LYS A 205 8.29 20.85 8.81
CA LYS A 205 8.72 20.74 10.21
C LYS A 205 8.45 19.35 10.79
N SER A 206 7.36 18.70 10.39
CA SER A 206 7.04 17.33 10.81
C SER A 206 8.06 16.31 10.32
N LYS A 207 8.56 16.45 9.08
CA LYS A 207 9.64 15.62 8.54
C LYS A 207 10.92 15.78 9.38
N GLN A 208 11.27 17.01 9.74
CA GLN A 208 12.42 17.27 10.61
C GLN A 208 12.24 16.67 12.02
N ASP A 209 11.07 16.85 12.62
CA ASP A 209 10.74 16.27 13.93
C ASP A 209 10.80 14.74 13.90
N GLN A 210 10.39 14.11 12.79
CA GLN A 210 10.52 12.66 12.58
C GLN A 210 11.99 12.22 12.48
N ILE A 211 12.84 12.95 11.74
CA ILE A 211 14.27 12.66 11.65
C ILE A 211 14.94 12.79 13.03
N GLU A 212 14.59 13.81 13.81
CA GLU A 212 15.10 13.98 15.18
C GLU A 212 14.55 12.90 16.14
N GLY A 213 13.31 12.45 15.94
CA GLY A 213 12.74 11.29 16.65
C GLY A 213 13.53 10.01 16.37
N LEU A 214 13.80 9.75 15.09
CA LEU A 214 14.60 8.61 14.63
C LEU A 214 16.02 8.67 15.18
N ALA A 215 16.71 9.82 15.12
CA ALA A 215 18.06 9.99 15.66
C ALA A 215 18.14 9.65 17.15
N ARG A 216 17.14 10.09 17.95
CA ARG A 216 17.06 9.73 19.37
C ARG A 216 16.90 8.23 19.56
N ALA A 217 16.05 7.58 18.76
CA ALA A 217 15.84 6.15 18.84
C ALA A 217 17.10 5.35 18.47
N LEU A 218 17.90 5.79 17.49
CA LEU A 218 19.17 5.12 17.15
C LEU A 218 20.11 5.08 18.35
N SER A 219 20.23 6.20 19.08
CA SER A 219 21.05 6.27 20.29
C SER A 219 20.55 5.31 21.37
N THR A 220 19.24 5.25 21.59
CA THR A 220 18.60 4.31 22.52
C THR A 220 18.82 2.86 22.11
N LEU A 221 18.69 2.52 20.82
CA LEU A 221 18.91 1.17 20.31
C LEU A 221 20.32 0.66 20.61
N VAL A 222 21.34 1.49 20.36
CA VAL A 222 22.74 1.15 20.65
C VAL A 222 22.98 1.00 22.16
N ALA A 223 22.41 1.91 22.96
CA ALA A 223 22.59 1.89 24.42
C ALA A 223 21.94 0.67 25.08
N ASP A 224 20.73 0.31 24.66
CA ASP A 224 19.93 -0.74 25.31
C ASP A 224 20.28 -2.16 24.80
N ASN A 225 20.96 -2.28 23.64
CA ASN A 225 21.25 -3.56 23.00
C ASN A 225 22.75 -3.81 22.78
N SER A 226 23.52 -3.89 23.86
CA SER A 226 24.99 -4.03 23.83
C SER A 226 25.57 -5.19 22.99
N GLN A 227 24.76 -6.19 22.63
CA GLN A 227 25.20 -7.36 21.86
C GLN A 227 24.71 -7.38 20.41
N LYS A 228 23.87 -6.42 20.00
CA LYS A 228 23.28 -6.37 18.67
C LYS A 228 23.88 -5.22 17.87
N ASP A 229 24.30 -5.52 16.65
CA ASP A 229 24.96 -4.54 15.77
C ASP A 229 24.07 -4.09 14.62
N ARG A 230 23.03 -4.88 14.28
CA ARG A 230 22.19 -4.68 13.10
C ARG A 230 20.72 -4.88 13.40
N TRP A 231 19.87 -4.03 12.83
CA TRP A 231 18.42 -4.09 12.92
C TRP A 231 17.83 -4.16 11.52
N SER A 232 16.88 -5.07 11.33
CA SER A 232 16.09 -5.10 10.10
C SER A 232 15.20 -3.85 10.00
N ARG A 233 14.71 -3.55 8.79
CA ARG A 233 13.70 -2.50 8.57
C ARG A 233 12.51 -2.64 9.53
N ALA A 234 11.99 -3.85 9.73
CA ALA A 234 10.83 -4.08 10.59
C ALA A 234 11.14 -3.75 12.05
N GLU A 235 12.26 -4.25 12.58
CA GLU A 235 12.70 -3.96 13.95
C GLU A 235 12.96 -2.47 14.18
N LEU A 236 13.49 -1.78 13.17
CA LEU A 236 13.72 -0.34 13.24
C LEU A 236 12.41 0.44 13.31
N LEU A 237 11.44 0.11 12.46
CA LEU A 237 10.11 0.75 12.45
C LEU A 237 9.36 0.50 13.76
N GLU A 238 9.45 -0.72 14.30
CA GLU A 238 8.89 -1.07 15.61
C GLU A 238 9.52 -0.24 16.73
N ALA A 239 10.85 -0.12 16.75
CA ALA A 239 11.58 0.64 17.77
C ALA A 239 11.21 2.13 17.80
N VAL A 240 10.89 2.73 16.65
CA VAL A 240 10.43 4.13 16.58
C VAL A 240 8.91 4.28 16.70
N GLY A 241 8.17 3.17 16.81
CA GLY A 241 6.70 3.16 16.85
C GLY A 241 6.08 3.71 15.55
N TRP A 242 6.72 3.48 14.41
CA TRP A 242 6.20 3.89 13.11
C TRP A 242 5.47 2.72 12.46
N PRO A 243 4.18 2.86 12.11
CA PRO A 243 3.49 1.82 11.37
C PRO A 243 4.15 1.62 10.00
N ASP A 244 4.12 0.39 9.49
CA ASP A 244 4.56 0.13 8.12
C ASP A 244 3.56 0.72 7.12
N ARG A 245 3.81 1.97 6.75
CA ARG A 245 3.01 2.76 5.82
C ARG A 245 3.00 2.25 4.38
N PHE A 246 3.80 1.22 4.11
CA PHE A 246 3.84 0.54 2.84
C PHE A 246 2.98 -0.73 2.82
N SER A 247 2.32 -1.02 3.94
CA SER A 247 1.26 -2.02 4.05
C SER A 247 -0.11 -1.38 3.92
N LEU A 248 -1.02 -2.06 3.24
CA LEU A 248 -2.41 -1.65 3.15
C LEU A 248 -3.16 -2.11 4.41
N ARG A 249 -4.03 -1.25 4.93
CA ARG A 249 -4.98 -1.60 5.99
C ARG A 249 -6.02 -2.58 5.46
N PHE A 250 -6.45 -2.37 4.22
CA PHE A 250 -7.45 -3.21 3.58
C PHE A 250 -6.98 -3.82 2.26
N ALA A 251 -7.47 -5.03 1.97
CA ALA A 251 -7.42 -5.56 0.62
C ALA A 251 -8.35 -4.76 -0.30
N HIS A 252 -7.84 -4.41 -1.48
CA HIS A 252 -8.54 -3.66 -2.54
C HIS A 252 -8.65 -4.45 -3.85
N THR A 253 -8.83 -5.76 -3.71
CA THR A 253 -9.11 -6.67 -4.82
C THR A 253 -10.54 -7.19 -4.67
N PHE A 254 -11.39 -6.90 -5.64
CA PHE A 254 -12.74 -7.43 -5.66
C PHE A 254 -12.72 -8.88 -6.19
N PRO A 255 -13.40 -9.84 -5.53
CA PRO A 255 -13.46 -11.20 -6.03
C PRO A 255 -14.28 -11.28 -7.33
N VAL A 256 -13.74 -11.92 -8.36
CA VAL A 256 -14.42 -12.09 -9.65
C VAL A 256 -14.65 -13.58 -9.90
N GLY A 257 -15.92 -14.00 -9.91
CA GLY A 257 -16.30 -15.39 -10.19
C GLY A 257 -16.06 -15.78 -11.65
N ALA A 258 -15.82 -17.07 -11.90
CA ALA A 258 -15.55 -17.58 -13.25
C ALA A 258 -16.69 -17.30 -14.25
N TYR A 259 -17.93 -17.27 -13.77
CA TYR A 259 -19.13 -17.01 -14.58
C TYR A 259 -19.28 -15.55 -15.02
N VAL A 260 -18.46 -14.62 -14.51
CA VAL A 260 -18.58 -13.18 -14.80
C VAL A 260 -18.18 -12.89 -16.24
N GLN A 261 -19.12 -12.32 -16.99
CA GLN A 261 -18.96 -12.01 -18.41
C GLN A 261 -18.55 -10.56 -18.65
N ARG A 262 -18.02 -10.30 -19.85
CA ARG A 262 -17.71 -8.92 -20.29
C ARG A 262 -18.97 -8.15 -20.55
N ASN A 263 -18.87 -6.85 -20.32
CA ASN A 263 -19.86 -5.89 -20.76
C ASN A 263 -19.18 -4.93 -21.74
N GLU A 264 -19.04 -5.36 -22.99
CA GLU A 264 -18.22 -4.65 -23.99
C GLU A 264 -18.74 -3.24 -24.28
N VAL A 265 -20.05 -3.04 -24.20
CA VAL A 265 -20.68 -1.72 -24.34
C VAL A 265 -20.21 -0.79 -23.23
N THR A 266 -20.33 -1.22 -21.97
CA THR A 266 -19.93 -0.41 -20.82
C THR A 266 -18.42 -0.22 -20.75
N GLU A 267 -17.64 -1.27 -21.04
CA GLU A 267 -16.17 -1.20 -21.13
C GLU A 267 -15.73 -0.20 -22.21
N GLY A 268 -16.39 -0.20 -23.37
CA GLY A 268 -16.13 0.74 -24.46
C GLY A 268 -16.47 2.18 -24.09
N ASN A 269 -17.61 2.41 -23.43
CA ASN A 269 -18.02 3.73 -22.96
C ASN A 269 -17.06 4.27 -21.88
N LEU A 270 -16.65 3.41 -20.94
CA LEU A 270 -15.69 3.76 -19.90
C LEU A 270 -14.31 4.09 -20.48
N SER A 271 -13.83 3.32 -21.45
CA SER A 271 -12.58 3.59 -22.16
C SER A 271 -12.61 4.93 -22.92
N LYS A 272 -13.73 5.25 -23.58
CA LYS A 272 -13.94 6.55 -24.22
C LYS A 272 -13.90 7.70 -23.22
N ALA A 273 -14.61 7.58 -22.09
CA ALA A 273 -14.63 8.59 -21.05
C ALA A 273 -13.23 8.82 -20.44
N ILE A 274 -12.52 7.75 -20.08
CA ILE A 274 -11.13 7.82 -19.56
C ILE A 274 -10.18 8.48 -20.57
N SER A 275 -10.44 8.31 -21.87
CA SER A 275 -9.63 8.95 -22.92
C SER A 275 -9.98 10.42 -23.13
N ALA A 276 -11.23 10.82 -22.88
CA ALA A 276 -11.72 12.17 -23.08
C ALA A 276 -11.36 13.14 -21.95
N TYR A 277 -11.17 12.64 -20.72
CA TYR A 277 -10.91 13.46 -19.55
C TYR A 277 -9.56 13.10 -18.90
N SER A 278 -8.73 14.12 -18.70
CA SER A 278 -7.44 14.00 -18.02
C SER A 278 -7.50 14.29 -16.52
N SER A 279 -8.58 14.93 -16.04
CA SER A 279 -8.79 15.24 -14.63
C SER A 279 -10.25 15.24 -14.15
N GLY A 280 -10.41 15.25 -12.83
CA GLY A 280 -11.70 15.34 -12.14
C GLY A 280 -12.34 13.98 -11.90
N TYR A 281 -13.65 13.89 -12.12
CA TYR A 281 -14.47 12.73 -11.78
C TYR A 281 -15.15 12.10 -13.00
N LEU A 282 -15.23 10.77 -12.98
CA LEU A 282 -16.12 9.92 -13.77
C LEU A 282 -16.97 9.09 -12.81
N SER A 283 -18.17 8.72 -13.24
CA SER A 283 -19.04 7.81 -12.48
C SER A 283 -19.45 6.59 -13.30
N LEU A 284 -19.42 5.43 -12.65
CA LEU A 284 -20.01 4.19 -13.15
C LEU A 284 -21.25 3.89 -12.29
N VAL A 285 -22.42 4.12 -12.88
CA VAL A 285 -23.71 4.06 -12.21
C VAL A 285 -24.49 2.83 -12.65
N GLY A 286 -25.13 2.14 -11.70
CA GLY A 286 -26.01 1.02 -12.04
C GLY A 286 -26.64 0.36 -10.82
N PRO A 287 -27.73 -0.40 -11.00
CA PRO A 287 -28.43 -1.04 -9.90
C PRO A 287 -27.57 -2.08 -9.15
N PRO A 288 -28.00 -2.54 -7.95
CA PRO A 288 -27.37 -3.67 -7.26
C PRO A 288 -27.28 -4.90 -8.17
N GLY A 289 -26.14 -5.58 -8.17
CA GLY A 289 -25.97 -6.80 -8.99
C GLY A 289 -25.78 -6.58 -10.49
N ALA A 290 -25.67 -5.32 -10.97
CA ALA A 290 -25.38 -5.01 -12.36
C ALA A 290 -23.92 -5.29 -12.79
N GLY A 291 -23.04 -5.66 -11.85
CA GLY A 291 -21.64 -5.98 -12.13
C GLY A 291 -20.68 -4.79 -12.13
N LYS A 292 -20.97 -3.70 -11.40
CA LYS A 292 -20.09 -2.53 -11.24
C LYS A 292 -18.67 -2.91 -10.78
N SER A 293 -18.58 -3.52 -9.59
CA SER A 293 -17.31 -3.86 -8.96
C SER A 293 -16.52 -4.89 -9.76
N THR A 294 -17.22 -5.87 -10.34
CA THR A 294 -16.58 -6.87 -11.20
C THR A 294 -16.06 -6.25 -12.50
N LEU A 295 -16.79 -5.30 -13.10
CA LEU A 295 -16.33 -4.54 -14.27
C LEU A 295 -15.10 -3.69 -13.93
N LEU A 296 -15.13 -2.91 -12.85
CA LEU A 296 -14.03 -2.04 -12.43
C LEU A 296 -12.76 -2.83 -12.08
N GLN A 297 -12.91 -4.00 -11.46
CA GLN A 297 -11.80 -4.90 -11.16
C GLN A 297 -11.19 -5.50 -12.44
N ARG A 298 -12.03 -5.82 -13.43
CA ARG A 298 -11.60 -6.54 -14.64
C ARG A 298 -11.05 -5.61 -15.73
N ALA A 299 -11.76 -4.51 -16.01
CA ALA A 299 -11.54 -3.66 -17.16
C ALA A 299 -10.45 -2.60 -16.96
N ILE A 300 -10.36 -2.04 -15.74
CA ILE A 300 -9.37 -1.02 -15.42
C ILE A 300 -8.13 -1.72 -14.90
N ARG A 301 -6.96 -1.54 -15.51
CA ARG A 301 -5.72 -2.19 -15.07
C ARG A 301 -4.54 -1.27 -15.32
N ASP A 302 -3.44 -1.52 -14.63
CA ASP A 302 -2.18 -0.84 -14.93
C ASP A 302 -1.78 -1.08 -16.39
N GLN A 303 -1.31 -0.03 -17.02
CA GLN A 303 -0.72 -0.03 -18.36
C GLN A 303 0.59 0.79 -18.32
N PRO A 304 1.44 0.75 -19.36
CA PRO A 304 2.72 1.48 -19.34
C PRO A 304 2.61 2.96 -18.93
N HIS A 305 1.57 3.67 -19.39
CA HIS A 305 1.30 5.09 -19.08
C HIS A 305 0.01 5.30 -18.28
N LEU A 306 -0.45 4.27 -17.57
CA LEU A 306 -1.64 4.33 -16.72
C LEU A 306 -1.40 3.58 -15.42
N ARG A 307 -1.54 4.26 -14.29
CA ARG A 307 -1.45 3.67 -12.95
C ARG A 307 -2.83 3.68 -12.31
N VAL A 308 -3.23 2.57 -11.72
CA VAL A 308 -4.53 2.38 -11.11
C VAL A 308 -4.38 2.21 -9.61
N VAL A 309 -5.02 3.10 -8.86
CA VAL A 309 -5.15 3.03 -7.40
C VAL A 309 -6.59 2.63 -7.09
N ARG A 310 -6.78 1.69 -6.17
CA ARG A 310 -8.13 1.18 -5.84
C ARG A 310 -8.43 1.39 -4.37
N TYR A 311 -9.61 1.92 -4.12
CA TYR A 311 -10.22 1.91 -2.80
C TYR A 311 -11.60 1.27 -2.89
N LEU A 312 -11.77 0.17 -2.18
CA LEU A 312 -13.03 -0.56 -2.12
C LEU A 312 -13.67 -0.31 -0.76
N ALA A 313 -14.76 0.46 -0.74
CA ALA A 313 -15.56 0.72 0.46
C ALA A 313 -16.34 -0.55 0.90
N PHE A 314 -16.44 -1.56 0.03
CA PHE A 314 -17.04 -2.85 0.31
C PHE A 314 -16.33 -3.99 -0.41
N VAL A 315 -16.13 -5.11 0.28
CA VAL A 315 -15.63 -6.36 -0.29
C VAL A 315 -16.47 -7.54 0.24
N PRO A 316 -17.06 -8.37 -0.65
CA PRO A 316 -17.82 -9.56 -0.24
C PRO A 316 -16.99 -10.49 0.65
N GLY A 317 -17.65 -11.11 1.64
CA GLY A 317 -17.02 -12.09 2.54
C GLY A 317 -16.13 -11.49 3.63
N THR A 318 -15.93 -10.16 3.65
CA THR A 318 -15.24 -9.48 4.74
C THR A 318 -16.22 -8.98 5.79
N ALA A 319 -15.76 -8.80 7.03
CA ALA A 319 -16.59 -8.22 8.09
C ALA A 319 -17.01 -6.79 7.72
N GLN A 320 -18.25 -6.43 8.04
CA GLN A 320 -18.80 -5.07 7.85
C GLN A 320 -18.38 -4.15 9.01
N GLY A 321 -18.36 -2.84 8.76
CA GLY A 321 -18.08 -1.84 9.79
C GLY A 321 -16.64 -1.88 10.28
N GLN A 322 -15.70 -2.27 9.41
CA GLN A 322 -14.28 -2.35 9.73
C GLN A 322 -13.56 -1.00 9.60
N GLY A 323 -14.30 0.07 9.30
CA GLY A 323 -13.75 1.40 9.09
C GLY A 323 -13.27 1.63 7.65
N ARG A 324 -13.83 0.90 6.67
CA ARG A 324 -13.65 1.17 5.23
C ARG A 324 -14.39 2.43 4.80
N GLY A 325 -15.38 2.87 5.58
CA GLY A 325 -16.07 4.15 5.37
C GLY A 325 -15.29 5.37 5.84
N GLU A 326 -14.21 5.19 6.61
CA GLU A 326 -13.50 6.27 7.30
C GLU A 326 -12.52 7.01 6.39
N ALA A 327 -12.50 8.34 6.49
CA ALA A 327 -11.59 9.21 5.77
C ALA A 327 -10.10 8.88 6.05
N ASP A 328 -9.76 8.58 7.30
CA ASP A 328 -8.38 8.23 7.68
C ASP A 328 -7.92 6.93 7.00
N SER A 329 -8.80 5.93 6.95
CA SER A 329 -8.51 4.67 6.25
C SER A 329 -8.38 4.88 4.74
N PHE A 330 -9.23 5.73 4.17
CA PHE A 330 -9.14 6.13 2.76
C PHE A 330 -7.79 6.76 2.44
N TYR A 331 -7.36 7.75 3.22
CA TYR A 331 -6.07 8.39 2.99
C TYR A 331 -4.91 7.43 3.20
N ASP A 332 -4.91 6.61 4.26
CA ASP A 332 -3.82 5.66 4.53
C ASP A 332 -3.57 4.73 3.32
N ASP A 333 -4.63 4.08 2.81
CA ASP A 333 -4.49 3.08 1.75
C ASP A 333 -4.26 3.70 0.37
N VAL A 334 -4.89 4.84 0.06
CA VAL A 334 -4.68 5.55 -1.21
C VAL A 334 -3.27 6.16 -1.26
N ASN A 335 -2.80 6.77 -0.16
CA ASN A 335 -1.42 7.29 -0.09
C ASN A 335 -0.40 6.17 -0.21
N CYS A 336 -0.64 5.02 0.44
CA CYS A 336 0.22 3.85 0.34
C CYS A 336 0.35 3.36 -1.11
N GLN A 337 -0.76 3.26 -1.85
CA GLN A 337 -0.77 2.85 -3.25
C GLN A 337 -0.11 3.89 -4.17
N LEU A 338 -0.42 5.19 -4.00
CA LEU A 338 0.20 6.26 -4.77
C LEU A 338 1.73 6.30 -4.57
N ALA A 339 2.18 6.16 -3.34
CA ALA A 339 3.60 6.03 -3.03
C ALA A 339 4.20 4.75 -3.67
N SER A 340 3.40 3.70 -3.85
CA SER A 340 3.86 2.44 -4.48
C SER A 340 4.06 2.57 -5.98
N ALA A 341 3.48 3.61 -6.58
CA ALA A 341 3.79 4.02 -7.94
C ALA A 341 5.08 4.86 -8.04
N ASN A 342 5.95 4.85 -7.01
CA ASN A 342 7.18 5.64 -6.92
C ASN A 342 6.94 7.16 -6.94
N LEU A 343 5.84 7.62 -6.36
CA LEU A 343 5.63 9.03 -6.07
C LEU A 343 6.29 9.39 -4.74
N GLU A 344 7.03 10.50 -4.72
CA GLU A 344 7.75 10.96 -3.55
C GLU A 344 6.77 11.32 -2.42
N LEU A 345 7.07 10.84 -1.20
CA LEU A 345 6.29 11.14 -0.01
C LEU A 345 6.67 12.52 0.54
N LEU A 346 5.67 13.31 0.99
CA LEU A 346 5.94 14.51 1.78
C LEU A 346 6.63 14.14 3.10
N ARG A 347 6.15 13.07 3.75
CA ARG A 347 6.71 12.51 4.98
C ARG A 347 6.39 11.03 5.17
N LEU A 348 7.15 10.37 6.05
CA LEU A 348 7.01 8.94 6.36
C LEU A 348 5.88 8.63 7.33
N LYS A 349 5.56 9.54 8.26
CA LYS A 349 4.54 9.35 9.28
C LYS A 349 3.51 10.48 9.26
N ASP A 350 2.22 10.14 9.41
CA ASP A 350 1.11 11.07 9.62
C ASP A 350 0.36 10.71 10.89
N ASP A 351 0.39 11.62 11.87
CA ASP A 351 -0.24 11.39 13.18
C ASP A 351 -1.66 11.95 13.27
N SER A 352 -2.16 12.63 12.23
CA SER A 352 -3.50 13.24 12.21
C SER A 352 -4.16 13.11 10.84
N THR A 353 -5.50 13.19 10.81
CA THR A 353 -6.29 13.26 9.57
C THR A 353 -5.79 14.37 8.64
N TRP A 354 -5.51 15.56 9.19
CA TRP A 354 -5.02 16.69 8.40
C TRP A 354 -3.67 16.39 7.77
N ALA A 355 -2.78 15.72 8.51
CA ALA A 355 -1.51 15.27 7.96
C ALA A 355 -1.75 14.25 6.82
N ARG A 356 -2.59 13.24 7.02
CA ARG A 356 -2.94 12.28 5.96
C ARG A 356 -3.49 12.95 4.70
N GLN A 357 -4.33 13.97 4.87
CA GLN A 357 -4.87 14.78 3.77
C GLN A 357 -3.78 15.57 3.03
N GLN A 358 -2.88 16.25 3.75
CA GLN A 358 -1.77 16.97 3.11
C GLN A 358 -0.86 16.05 2.30
N GLN A 359 -0.57 14.86 2.84
CA GLN A 359 0.19 13.84 2.15
C GLN A 359 -0.51 13.41 0.87
N PHE A 360 -1.83 13.25 0.92
CA PHE A 360 -2.66 12.93 -0.23
C PHE A 360 -2.61 14.02 -1.30
N GLU A 361 -2.86 15.27 -0.93
CA GLU A 361 -2.77 16.43 -1.82
C GLU A 361 -1.36 16.55 -2.47
N HIS A 362 -0.30 16.33 -1.68
CA HIS A 362 1.07 16.29 -2.19
C HIS A 362 1.28 15.19 -3.23
N LEU A 363 0.79 13.97 -2.96
CA LEU A 363 0.91 12.85 -3.88
C LEU A 363 0.12 13.07 -5.17
N LEU A 364 -1.05 13.73 -5.12
CA LEU A 364 -1.78 14.13 -6.32
C LEU A 364 -0.98 15.14 -7.15
N ALA A 365 -0.34 16.12 -6.51
CA ALA A 365 0.54 17.06 -7.21
C ALA A 365 1.73 16.35 -7.87
N ARG A 366 2.38 15.41 -7.17
CA ARG A 366 3.47 14.59 -7.73
C ARG A 366 3.02 13.71 -8.90
N ALA A 367 1.80 13.18 -8.83
CA ALA A 367 1.19 12.44 -9.94
C ALA A 367 1.05 13.32 -11.20
N SER A 368 0.62 14.57 -11.02
CA SER A 368 0.51 15.55 -12.11
C SER A 368 1.87 15.97 -12.68
N GLU A 369 2.86 16.24 -11.82
CA GLU A 369 4.24 16.53 -12.27
C GLU A 369 4.80 15.38 -13.12
N ARG A 370 4.53 14.13 -12.72
CA ARG A 370 4.93 12.96 -13.50
C ARG A 370 4.16 12.85 -14.81
N HIS A 371 2.86 13.14 -14.81
CA HIS A 371 2.07 13.20 -16.04
C HIS A 371 2.68 14.17 -17.05
N VAL A 372 3.10 15.36 -16.61
CA VAL A 372 3.78 16.35 -17.46
C VAL A 372 5.14 15.82 -17.96
N LEU A 373 5.87 15.09 -17.13
CA LEU A 373 7.21 14.58 -17.44
C LEU A 373 7.20 13.43 -18.46
N ASP A 374 6.35 12.42 -18.27
CA ASP A 374 6.39 11.16 -19.03
C ASP A 374 5.03 10.68 -19.57
N GLY A 375 3.97 11.48 -19.41
CA GLY A 375 2.62 11.17 -19.86
C GLY A 375 1.86 10.17 -18.97
N THR A 376 2.44 9.69 -17.86
CA THR A 376 1.78 8.73 -16.97
C THR A 376 0.52 9.34 -16.35
N ARG A 377 -0.63 8.67 -16.54
CA ARG A 377 -1.91 9.05 -15.92
C ARG A 377 -2.21 8.18 -14.72
N TYR A 378 -2.98 8.72 -13.79
CA TYR A 378 -3.41 8.03 -12.57
C TYR A 378 -4.94 7.96 -12.53
N ILE A 379 -5.48 6.75 -12.35
CA ILE A 379 -6.91 6.54 -12.09
C ILE A 379 -7.08 6.06 -10.66
N ILE A 380 -7.82 6.82 -9.86
CA ILE A 380 -8.21 6.46 -8.49
C ILE A 380 -9.64 5.93 -8.54
N VAL A 381 -9.79 4.61 -8.48
CA VAL A 381 -11.08 3.93 -8.46
C VAL A 381 -11.58 3.89 -7.02
N VAL A 382 -12.73 4.49 -6.75
CA VAL A 382 -13.41 4.42 -5.45
C VAL A 382 -14.76 3.74 -5.66
N ASP A 383 -14.85 2.48 -5.26
CA ASP A 383 -16.00 1.62 -5.56
C ASP A 383 -16.76 1.21 -4.29
N GLY A 384 -18.06 0.95 -4.45
CA GLY A 384 -18.96 0.54 -3.38
C GLY A 384 -19.44 1.70 -2.51
N LEU A 385 -19.55 2.92 -3.05
CA LEU A 385 -19.85 4.11 -2.25
C LEU A 385 -21.18 4.03 -1.48
N ASP A 386 -22.18 3.33 -2.02
CA ASP A 386 -23.48 3.15 -1.36
C ASP A 386 -23.41 2.34 -0.07
N HIS A 387 -22.35 1.56 0.14
CA HIS A 387 -22.17 0.76 1.35
C HIS A 387 -21.80 1.63 2.56
N ILE A 388 -21.24 2.82 2.34
CA ILE A 388 -20.78 3.71 3.42
C ILE A 388 -21.94 4.10 4.33
N SER A 389 -23.02 4.64 3.74
CA SER A 389 -24.22 5.03 4.49
C SER A 389 -25.05 3.84 4.98
N ARG A 390 -24.88 2.65 4.38
CA ARG A 390 -25.70 1.47 4.67
C ARG A 390 -25.10 0.57 5.75
N GLU A 391 -23.77 0.50 5.84
CA GLU A 391 -23.06 -0.54 6.60
C GLU A 391 -21.89 -0.02 7.43
N GLU A 392 -21.18 1.04 7.01
CA GLU A 392 -19.97 1.50 7.69
C GLU A 392 -20.24 2.53 8.78
N HIS A 393 -21.19 3.45 8.57
CA HIS A 393 -21.55 4.52 9.52
C HIS A 393 -20.33 5.24 10.15
N PRO A 394 -19.47 5.84 9.32
CA PRO A 394 -18.19 6.38 9.79
C PRO A 394 -18.35 7.64 10.66
N ASP A 395 -17.40 7.86 11.58
CA ASP A 395 -17.28 9.12 12.33
C ASP A 395 -16.90 10.27 11.39
N ARG A 396 -16.03 9.99 10.42
CA ARG A 396 -15.67 10.92 9.33
C ARG A 396 -15.75 10.20 7.99
N SER A 397 -16.80 10.47 7.24
CA SER A 397 -17.04 9.85 5.94
C SER A 397 -15.92 10.12 4.93
N LEU A 398 -15.44 9.05 4.27
CA LEU A 398 -14.52 9.17 3.14
C LEU A 398 -15.13 9.98 1.98
N LEU A 399 -16.45 10.07 1.88
CA LEU A 399 -17.10 10.86 0.83
C LEU A 399 -16.74 12.34 0.97
N ALA A 400 -16.63 12.84 2.21
CA ALA A 400 -16.17 14.19 2.50
C ALA A 400 -14.66 14.39 2.29
N ALA A 401 -13.89 13.30 2.20
CA ALA A 401 -12.45 13.32 1.92
C ALA A 401 -12.12 13.42 0.41
N LEU A 402 -13.12 13.31 -0.46
CA LEU A 402 -12.93 13.49 -1.90
C LEU A 402 -12.56 14.96 -2.21
N PRO A 403 -11.48 15.21 -2.97
CA PRO A 403 -11.10 16.57 -3.33
C PRO A 403 -12.17 17.24 -4.20
N LEU A 404 -12.28 18.57 -4.16
CA LEU A 404 -13.14 19.28 -5.10
C LEU A 404 -12.61 19.10 -6.54
N PRO A 405 -13.46 19.09 -7.58
CA PRO A 405 -13.01 18.93 -8.96
C PRO A 405 -11.85 19.84 -9.37
N GLN A 406 -11.86 21.10 -8.95
CA GLN A 406 -10.78 22.07 -9.25
C GLN A 406 -9.47 21.79 -8.50
N ALA A 407 -9.49 20.97 -7.45
CA ALA A 407 -8.32 20.55 -6.69
C ALA A 407 -7.73 19.23 -7.22
N VAL A 408 -8.42 18.54 -8.14
CA VAL A 408 -7.89 17.36 -8.83
C VAL A 408 -6.97 17.84 -9.96
N PRO A 409 -5.66 17.58 -9.89
CA PRO A 409 -4.73 18.11 -10.88
C PRO A 409 -4.79 17.32 -12.19
N ASP A 410 -4.22 17.90 -13.25
CA ASP A 410 -4.16 17.26 -14.55
C ASP A 410 -3.36 15.95 -14.51
N GLY A 411 -3.83 14.93 -15.21
CA GLY A 411 -3.26 13.58 -15.18
C GLY A 411 -3.79 12.67 -14.07
N VAL A 412 -4.70 13.15 -13.20
CA VAL A 412 -5.34 12.37 -12.14
C VAL A 412 -6.86 12.33 -12.33
N LEU A 413 -7.45 11.14 -12.44
CA LEU A 413 -8.88 10.96 -12.65
C LEU A 413 -9.49 10.06 -11.56
N PHE A 414 -10.58 10.47 -10.95
CA PHE A 414 -11.36 9.65 -10.03
C PHE A 414 -12.45 8.90 -10.78
N LEU A 415 -12.59 7.60 -10.51
CA LEU A 415 -13.66 6.78 -11.07
C LEU A 415 -14.52 6.22 -9.92
N LEU A 416 -15.74 6.75 -9.80
CA LEU A 416 -16.66 6.44 -8.73
C LEU A 416 -17.60 5.28 -9.11
N GLY A 417 -17.56 4.18 -8.36
CA GLY A 417 -18.49 3.05 -8.52
C GLY A 417 -19.64 3.14 -7.53
N THR A 418 -20.86 3.42 -8.02
CA THR A 418 -22.03 3.64 -7.15
C THR A 418 -23.37 3.33 -7.82
N GLN A 419 -24.45 3.21 -7.05
CA GLN A 419 -25.82 3.08 -7.54
C GLN A 419 -26.45 4.44 -7.79
N ARG A 420 -26.02 5.47 -7.06
CA ARG A 420 -26.57 6.83 -7.16
C ARG A 420 -25.53 7.86 -6.71
N LEU A 421 -25.65 9.09 -7.18
CA LEU A 421 -24.67 10.15 -6.93
C LEU A 421 -25.10 11.15 -5.84
N ASP A 422 -26.37 11.11 -5.43
CA ASP A 422 -26.93 11.85 -4.29
C ASP A 422 -26.57 11.17 -2.95
N LEU A 423 -25.27 10.98 -2.71
CA LEU A 423 -24.78 10.43 -1.45
C LEU A 423 -24.55 11.54 -0.42
N GLU A 424 -24.98 11.27 0.81
CA GLU A 424 -24.72 12.15 1.96
C GLU A 424 -23.20 12.33 2.16
N ASP A 425 -22.79 13.51 2.62
CA ASP A 425 -21.39 13.93 2.79
C ASP A 425 -20.53 14.09 1.52
N MET A 426 -20.97 13.61 0.35
CA MET A 426 -20.23 13.85 -0.90
C MET A 426 -20.33 15.32 -1.30
N PRO A 427 -19.22 16.04 -1.57
CA PRO A 427 -19.27 17.44 -1.96
C PRO A 427 -20.13 17.67 -3.20
N THR A 428 -20.99 18.70 -3.18
CA THR A 428 -21.92 18.99 -4.28
C THR A 428 -21.22 19.20 -5.63
N ALA A 429 -20.03 19.80 -5.64
CA ALA A 429 -19.26 19.99 -6.86
C ALA A 429 -18.80 18.66 -7.48
N VAL A 430 -18.46 17.66 -6.65
CA VAL A 430 -18.11 16.31 -7.08
C VAL A 430 -19.33 15.64 -7.70
N GLN A 431 -20.50 15.72 -7.05
CA GLN A 431 -21.75 15.18 -7.57
C GLN A 431 -22.12 15.79 -8.93
N GLN A 432 -22.06 17.12 -9.03
CA GLN A 432 -22.39 17.85 -10.26
C GLN A 432 -21.50 17.41 -11.42
N GLN A 433 -20.18 17.37 -11.23
CA GLN A 433 -19.27 16.94 -12.28
C GLN A 433 -19.47 15.46 -12.64
N ALA A 434 -19.70 14.60 -11.66
CA ALA A 434 -19.88 13.16 -11.89
C ALA A 434 -21.17 12.82 -12.65
N VAL A 435 -22.16 13.72 -12.70
CA VAL A 435 -23.42 13.58 -13.46
C VAL A 435 -23.32 14.16 -14.87
N GLU A 436 -22.32 14.99 -15.18
CA GLU A 436 -22.16 15.62 -16.50
C GLU A 436 -22.17 14.61 -17.65
N ASP A 437 -22.74 15.01 -18.78
CA ASP A 437 -22.74 14.21 -20.01
C ASP A 437 -21.30 13.89 -20.43
N GLY A 438 -21.06 12.61 -20.73
CA GLY A 438 -19.72 12.09 -21.04
C GLY A 438 -18.92 11.66 -19.81
N ARG A 439 -19.25 12.14 -18.60
CA ARG A 439 -18.62 11.72 -17.34
C ARG A 439 -19.39 10.65 -16.58
N ARG A 440 -20.71 10.60 -16.77
CA ARG A 440 -21.58 9.54 -16.26
C ARG A 440 -21.66 8.37 -17.25
N ILE A 441 -21.35 7.18 -16.77
CA ILE A 441 -21.49 5.92 -17.50
C ILE A 441 -22.50 5.06 -16.77
N ASP A 442 -23.69 4.89 -17.34
CA ASP A 442 -24.66 3.91 -16.86
C ASP A 442 -24.29 2.52 -17.38
N ILE A 443 -24.35 1.52 -16.50
CA ILE A 443 -24.08 0.12 -16.87
C ILE A 443 -25.17 -0.37 -17.82
N ALA A 444 -24.76 -0.80 -19.01
CA ALA A 444 -25.63 -1.50 -19.95
C ALA A 444 -25.95 -2.92 -19.45
N PRO A 445 -27.08 -3.52 -19.83
CA PRO A 445 -27.29 -4.95 -19.65
C PRO A 445 -26.25 -5.79 -20.39
N LEU A 446 -26.05 -7.05 -19.99
CA LEU A 446 -25.24 -7.99 -20.75
C LEU A 446 -25.88 -8.26 -22.11
N SER A 447 -25.06 -8.50 -23.12
CA SER A 447 -25.53 -9.00 -24.42
C SER A 447 -26.06 -10.44 -24.29
N GLU A 448 -26.90 -10.86 -25.24
CA GLU A 448 -27.38 -12.24 -25.35
C GLU A 448 -26.23 -13.25 -25.38
N LEU A 449 -25.17 -12.99 -26.17
CA LEU A 449 -23.96 -13.83 -26.22
C LEU A 449 -23.28 -13.98 -24.86
N ALA A 450 -23.21 -12.89 -24.09
CA ALA A 450 -22.67 -12.92 -22.73
C ALA A 450 -23.58 -13.75 -21.81
N VAL A 451 -24.90 -13.61 -21.90
CA VAL A 451 -25.83 -14.45 -21.11
C VAL A 451 -25.69 -15.93 -21.47
N ALA A 452 -25.57 -16.27 -22.76
CA ALA A 452 -25.32 -17.64 -23.21
C ALA A 452 -24.00 -18.20 -22.65
N SER A 453 -22.91 -17.42 -22.69
CA SER A 453 -21.62 -17.83 -22.12
C SER A 453 -21.65 -17.97 -20.59
N MET A 454 -22.41 -17.12 -19.90
CA MET A 454 -22.66 -17.28 -18.46
C MET A 454 -23.38 -18.59 -18.16
N ALA A 455 -24.40 -18.94 -18.95
CA ALA A 455 -25.15 -20.18 -18.83
C ALA A 455 -24.26 -21.41 -19.05
N GLU A 456 -23.39 -21.39 -20.05
CA GLU A 456 -22.39 -22.45 -20.29
C GLU A 456 -21.42 -22.60 -19.11
N THR A 457 -20.89 -21.48 -18.61
CA THR A 457 -19.91 -21.49 -17.51
C THR A 457 -20.51 -22.03 -16.21
N LEU A 458 -21.80 -21.75 -15.97
CA LEU A 458 -22.54 -22.25 -14.80
C LEU A 458 -23.10 -23.67 -15.00
N GLY A 459 -22.90 -24.28 -16.18
CA GLY A 459 -23.32 -25.66 -16.45
C GLY A 459 -24.82 -25.82 -16.74
N LEU A 460 -25.49 -24.79 -17.25
CA LEU A 460 -26.89 -24.90 -17.65
C LEU A 460 -27.05 -25.92 -18.81
N PRO A 461 -27.93 -26.93 -18.71
CA PRO A 461 -28.11 -27.96 -19.74
C PRO A 461 -28.38 -27.37 -21.14
N VAL A 462 -27.84 -27.98 -22.20
CA VAL A 462 -27.85 -27.44 -23.59
C VAL A 462 -29.26 -27.29 -24.16
N GLU A 463 -30.22 -28.04 -23.64
CA GLU A 463 -31.62 -28.07 -24.10
C GLU A 463 -32.43 -26.85 -23.65
N VAL A 464 -31.93 -26.11 -22.64
CA VAL A 464 -32.58 -24.89 -22.14
C VAL A 464 -32.49 -23.77 -23.19
N ASP A 465 -33.52 -22.95 -23.39
CA ASP A 465 -33.44 -21.91 -24.43
C ASP A 465 -32.66 -20.68 -23.91
N ARG A 466 -31.52 -20.37 -24.54
CA ARG A 466 -30.65 -19.24 -24.17
C ARG A 466 -31.27 -17.90 -24.55
N GLN A 467 -32.03 -17.85 -25.64
CA GLN A 467 -32.75 -16.65 -26.05
C GLN A 467 -33.82 -16.32 -25.01
N LYS A 468 -34.63 -17.30 -24.61
CA LYS A 468 -35.65 -17.09 -23.57
C LYS A 468 -35.03 -16.71 -22.23
N LEU A 469 -33.90 -17.31 -21.88
CA LEU A 469 -33.15 -16.91 -20.68
C LEU A 469 -32.79 -15.42 -20.74
N TYR A 470 -32.26 -14.95 -21.86
CA TYR A 470 -31.95 -13.55 -22.07
C TYR A 470 -33.20 -12.65 -22.03
N ASP A 471 -34.27 -13.05 -22.71
CA ASP A 471 -35.52 -12.27 -22.79
C ASP A 471 -36.14 -12.06 -21.40
N VAL A 472 -36.17 -13.12 -20.57
CA VAL A 472 -36.70 -13.06 -19.20
C VAL A 472 -35.84 -12.16 -18.32
N THR A 473 -34.51 -12.33 -18.35
CA THR A 473 -33.62 -11.62 -17.42
C THR A 473 -33.26 -10.21 -17.90
N SER A 474 -33.58 -9.90 -19.16
CA SER A 474 -33.18 -8.67 -19.86
C SER A 474 -31.68 -8.37 -19.73
N GLY A 475 -30.84 -9.40 -19.64
CA GLY A 475 -29.39 -9.28 -19.51
C GLY A 475 -28.90 -8.77 -18.15
N HIS A 476 -29.73 -8.71 -17.11
CA HIS A 476 -29.28 -8.34 -15.77
C HIS A 476 -28.40 -9.46 -15.16
N PRO A 477 -27.10 -9.22 -14.83
CA PRO A 477 -26.18 -10.29 -14.44
C PRO A 477 -26.62 -11.12 -13.23
N LEU A 478 -26.99 -10.45 -12.13
CA LEU A 478 -27.38 -11.16 -10.89
C LEU A 478 -28.67 -11.96 -11.05
N VAL A 479 -29.71 -11.36 -11.66
CA VAL A 479 -30.97 -12.05 -11.96
C VAL A 479 -30.74 -13.25 -12.88
N THR A 480 -29.88 -13.09 -13.90
CA THR A 480 -29.50 -14.16 -14.83
C THR A 480 -28.85 -15.33 -14.08
N ARG A 481 -27.88 -15.05 -13.21
CA ARG A 481 -27.27 -16.09 -12.36
C ARG A 481 -28.32 -16.81 -11.53
N TYR A 482 -29.18 -16.08 -10.80
CA TYR A 482 -30.20 -16.69 -9.95
C TYR A 482 -31.17 -17.57 -10.74
N LEU A 483 -31.57 -17.15 -11.93
CA LEU A 483 -32.43 -17.95 -12.79
C LEU A 483 -31.70 -19.21 -13.28
N ILE A 484 -30.43 -19.11 -13.68
CA ILE A 484 -29.61 -20.27 -14.08
C ILE A 484 -29.51 -21.29 -12.94
N GLU A 485 -29.11 -20.85 -11.74
CA GLU A 485 -28.99 -21.71 -10.56
C GLU A 485 -30.33 -22.40 -10.23
N LYS A 486 -31.46 -21.69 -10.37
CA LYS A 486 -32.78 -22.29 -10.19
C LYS A 486 -33.14 -23.29 -11.29
N LEU A 487 -32.84 -22.98 -12.56
CA LEU A 487 -33.13 -23.88 -13.69
C LEU A 487 -32.35 -25.20 -13.62
N ILE A 488 -31.16 -25.20 -13.02
CA ILE A 488 -30.34 -26.41 -12.84
C ILE A 488 -31.03 -27.41 -11.92
N VAL A 489 -31.68 -26.94 -10.84
CA VAL A 489 -32.24 -27.81 -9.79
C VAL A 489 -33.70 -28.21 -10.02
N VAL A 490 -34.45 -27.47 -10.84
CA VAL A 490 -35.88 -27.73 -11.09
C VAL A 490 -36.14 -28.69 -12.25
N GLU A 491 -37.31 -29.33 -12.22
CA GLU A 491 -37.80 -30.27 -13.24
C GLU A 491 -38.20 -29.58 -14.55
N ALA A 492 -38.25 -30.35 -15.65
CA ALA A 492 -38.47 -29.81 -17.00
C ALA A 492 -39.77 -29.00 -17.17
N SER A 493 -40.86 -29.39 -16.50
CA SER A 493 -42.14 -28.66 -16.54
C SER A 493 -42.03 -27.29 -15.86
N GLU A 494 -41.33 -27.22 -14.72
CA GLU A 494 -41.09 -25.98 -13.99
C GLU A 494 -40.10 -25.06 -14.72
N ARG A 495 -39.10 -25.63 -15.41
CA ARG A 495 -38.18 -24.85 -16.28
C ARG A 495 -38.94 -24.04 -17.32
N GLN A 496 -39.96 -24.62 -17.94
CA GLN A 496 -40.75 -23.91 -18.95
C GLN A 496 -41.55 -22.75 -18.34
N SER A 497 -42.14 -22.95 -17.17
CA SER A 497 -42.86 -21.90 -16.42
C SER A 497 -41.92 -20.74 -16.04
N LEU A 498 -40.72 -21.07 -15.54
CA LEU A 498 -39.66 -20.10 -15.24
C LEU A 498 -39.24 -19.27 -16.46
N LEU A 499 -39.02 -19.93 -17.60
CA LEU A 499 -38.66 -19.28 -18.87
C LEU A 499 -39.82 -18.49 -19.51
N ASN A 500 -41.05 -18.70 -19.05
CA ASN A 500 -42.20 -17.87 -19.42
C ASN A 500 -42.41 -16.68 -18.47
N GLY A 501 -41.56 -16.54 -17.45
CA GLY A 501 -41.54 -15.39 -16.53
C GLY A 501 -42.46 -15.52 -15.30
N GLU A 502 -43.08 -16.68 -15.05
CA GLU A 502 -44.14 -16.86 -14.04
C GLU A 502 -43.69 -16.69 -12.57
N LEU A 503 -42.38 -16.49 -12.30
CA LEU A 503 -41.80 -16.42 -10.95
C LEU A 503 -41.00 -15.13 -10.66
N GLY A 504 -41.28 -14.04 -11.38
CA GLY A 504 -40.73 -12.72 -11.04
C GLY A 504 -39.29 -12.48 -11.48
N PHE A 505 -38.80 -13.26 -12.44
CA PHE A 505 -37.45 -13.12 -13.01
C PHE A 505 -37.36 -12.11 -14.17
N GLY A 506 -38.33 -11.19 -14.30
CA GLY A 506 -38.45 -10.21 -15.39
C GLY A 506 -37.43 -9.06 -15.38
N GLY A 507 -36.17 -9.33 -15.07
CA GLY A 507 -35.11 -8.32 -14.97
C GLY A 507 -35.15 -7.44 -13.72
N ASP A 508 -36.17 -7.58 -12.87
CA ASP A 508 -36.30 -6.87 -11.60
C ASP A 508 -35.88 -7.74 -10.41
N LEU A 509 -34.81 -7.32 -9.75
CA LEU A 509 -34.25 -8.01 -8.59
C LEU A 509 -35.23 -8.04 -7.39
N GLN A 510 -36.05 -7.00 -7.23
CA GLN A 510 -37.02 -6.94 -6.14
C GLN A 510 -38.10 -8.02 -6.31
N SER A 511 -38.59 -8.19 -7.55
CA SER A 511 -39.55 -9.24 -7.91
C SER A 511 -39.02 -10.65 -7.61
N VAL A 512 -37.73 -10.92 -7.85
CA VAL A 512 -37.09 -12.20 -7.49
C VAL A 512 -37.13 -12.43 -5.98
N TYR A 513 -36.78 -11.41 -5.19
CA TYR A 513 -36.77 -11.52 -3.72
C TYR A 513 -38.17 -11.67 -3.13
N ASP A 514 -39.16 -10.94 -3.66
CA ASP A 514 -40.55 -11.08 -3.22
C ASP A 514 -41.15 -12.45 -3.62
N ALA A 515 -40.74 -13.03 -4.75
CA ALA A 515 -41.12 -14.40 -5.11
C ALA A 515 -40.50 -15.44 -4.15
N ALA A 516 -39.21 -15.29 -3.83
CA ALA A 516 -38.53 -16.13 -2.84
C ALA A 516 -39.20 -16.04 -1.46
N TRP A 517 -39.54 -14.82 -1.01
CA TRP A 517 -40.23 -14.61 0.25
C TRP A 517 -41.62 -15.25 0.28
N ARG A 518 -42.38 -15.16 -0.82
CA ARG A 518 -43.68 -15.82 -0.94
C ARG A 518 -43.59 -17.34 -0.85
N SER A 519 -42.57 -17.97 -1.42
CA SER A 519 -42.43 -19.43 -1.31
C SER A 519 -42.03 -19.86 0.11
N VAL A 520 -41.20 -19.06 0.81
CA VAL A 520 -40.93 -19.24 2.25
C VAL A 520 -42.20 -19.13 3.10
N GLU A 521 -43.14 -18.25 2.75
CA GLU A 521 -44.43 -18.11 3.45
C GLU A 521 -45.38 -19.30 3.26
N GLN A 522 -45.18 -20.08 2.20
CA GLN A 522 -45.96 -21.28 1.91
C GLN A 522 -45.34 -22.55 2.52
N ALA A 523 -44.15 -22.47 3.09
CA ALA A 523 -43.50 -23.59 3.76
C ALA A 523 -44.28 -24.05 5.01
N ARG A 524 -44.24 -25.37 5.30
CA ARG A 524 -44.95 -25.98 6.44
C ARG A 524 -44.64 -25.30 7.77
N ASP A 525 -43.36 -25.03 8.05
CA ASP A 525 -42.91 -24.25 9.21
C ASP A 525 -42.25 -22.95 8.74
N CYS A 526 -43.06 -22.05 8.19
CA CYS A 526 -42.58 -20.77 7.70
C CYS A 526 -41.85 -19.94 8.76
N THR A 527 -42.18 -20.09 10.06
CA THR A 527 -41.53 -19.32 11.13
C THR A 527 -40.09 -19.80 11.34
N ALA A 528 -39.88 -21.11 11.44
CA ALA A 528 -38.53 -21.65 11.56
C ALA A 528 -37.68 -21.36 10.31
N VAL A 529 -38.25 -21.48 9.10
CA VAL A 529 -37.56 -21.14 7.84
C VAL A 529 -37.15 -19.67 7.82
N LYS A 530 -38.06 -18.75 8.19
CA LYS A 530 -37.75 -17.32 8.32
C LYS A 530 -36.66 -17.07 9.34
N GLN A 531 -36.63 -17.83 10.44
CA GLN A 531 -35.59 -17.70 11.45
C GLN A 531 -34.21 -18.13 10.92
N VAL A 532 -34.12 -19.24 10.17
CA VAL A 532 -32.88 -19.66 9.51
C VAL A 532 -32.37 -18.55 8.58
N LEU A 533 -33.23 -17.98 7.73
CA LEU A 533 -32.86 -16.86 6.84
C LEU A 533 -32.40 -15.62 7.62
N ALA A 534 -33.09 -15.30 8.72
CA ALA A 534 -32.73 -14.16 9.55
C ALA A 534 -31.35 -14.32 10.24
N LEU A 535 -30.96 -15.57 10.55
CA LEU A 535 -29.63 -15.92 11.05
C LEU A 535 -28.58 -15.82 9.94
N ILE A 536 -28.79 -16.45 8.78
CA ILE A 536 -27.84 -16.37 7.65
C ILE A 536 -27.65 -14.92 7.18
N ALA A 537 -28.69 -14.09 7.23
CA ALA A 537 -28.59 -12.66 6.92
C ALA A 537 -27.77 -11.85 7.94
N ARG A 538 -27.36 -12.43 9.08
CA ARG A 538 -26.65 -11.72 10.16
C ARG A 538 -25.28 -12.29 10.49
N VAL A 539 -24.96 -13.50 10.03
CA VAL A 539 -23.61 -14.06 10.19
C VAL A 539 -22.58 -13.23 9.45
N GLN A 540 -21.35 -13.26 9.95
CA GLN A 540 -20.19 -12.73 9.25
C GLN A 540 -19.50 -13.90 8.56
N GLY A 541 -19.43 -13.88 7.23
CA GLY A 541 -18.94 -15.03 6.45
C GLY A 541 -19.97 -16.15 6.31
N ALA A 542 -19.49 -17.37 6.04
CA ALA A 542 -20.32 -18.54 5.84
C ALA A 542 -20.53 -19.33 7.14
N ILE A 543 -21.70 -19.96 7.29
CA ILE A 543 -22.10 -20.74 8.47
C ILE A 543 -22.42 -22.20 8.08
N GLU A 544 -22.05 -23.14 8.94
CA GLU A 544 -22.40 -24.56 8.80
C GLU A 544 -23.93 -24.80 8.96
N PRO A 545 -24.60 -25.53 8.05
CA PRO A 545 -26.03 -25.86 8.15
C PRO A 545 -26.38 -26.59 9.45
N GLU A 546 -25.49 -27.42 9.97
CA GLU A 546 -25.67 -28.15 11.23
C GLU A 546 -25.73 -27.20 12.44
N LEU A 547 -25.08 -26.03 12.37
CA LEU A 547 -25.22 -25.01 13.42
C LEU A 547 -26.57 -24.31 13.32
N LEU A 548 -27.06 -24.04 12.11
CA LEU A 548 -28.39 -23.47 11.90
C LEU A 548 -29.49 -24.43 12.38
N ALA A 549 -29.34 -25.72 12.13
CA ALA A 549 -30.27 -26.76 12.57
C ALA A 549 -30.36 -26.82 14.11
N LYS A 550 -29.22 -26.69 14.82
CA LYS A 550 -29.20 -26.61 16.30
C LYS A 550 -29.97 -25.41 16.86
N ALA A 551 -30.04 -24.29 16.14
CA ALA A 551 -30.81 -23.12 16.55
C ALA A 551 -32.28 -23.14 16.08
N THR A 552 -32.63 -24.06 15.20
CA THR A 552 -33.95 -24.19 14.58
C THR A 552 -34.34 -25.67 14.46
N SER A 553 -34.35 -26.25 13.26
CA SER A 553 -34.53 -27.69 13.01
C SER A 553 -33.92 -28.08 11.66
N ASP A 554 -33.63 -29.37 11.47
CA ASP A 554 -33.14 -29.91 10.20
C ASP A 554 -34.14 -29.65 9.06
N GLU A 555 -35.44 -29.80 9.31
CA GLU A 555 -36.48 -29.58 8.30
C GLU A 555 -36.56 -28.11 7.85
N ALA A 556 -36.29 -27.16 8.75
CA ALA A 556 -36.29 -25.73 8.43
C ALA A 556 -35.08 -25.37 7.57
N VAL A 557 -33.90 -25.92 7.89
CA VAL A 557 -32.66 -25.74 7.12
C VAL A 557 -32.81 -26.33 5.72
N GLU A 558 -33.30 -27.56 5.60
CA GLU A 558 -33.59 -28.20 4.30
C GLU A 558 -34.63 -27.44 3.48
N SER A 559 -35.63 -26.86 4.15
CA SER A 559 -36.63 -26.01 3.48
C SER A 559 -36.01 -24.71 2.97
N VAL A 560 -35.07 -24.09 3.70
CA VAL A 560 -34.32 -22.93 3.17
C VAL A 560 -33.55 -23.30 1.91
N LEU A 561 -32.85 -24.43 1.90
CA LEU A 561 -32.10 -24.87 0.73
C LEU A 561 -33.03 -25.09 -0.47
N ARG A 562 -34.19 -25.71 -0.25
CA ARG A 562 -35.18 -25.97 -1.32
C ARG A 562 -35.79 -24.68 -1.87
N GLU A 563 -36.25 -23.79 -0.99
CA GLU A 563 -37.04 -22.63 -1.38
C GLU A 563 -36.18 -21.48 -1.91
N VAL A 564 -34.97 -21.29 -1.37
CA VAL A 564 -34.12 -20.13 -1.69
C VAL A 564 -32.65 -20.47 -1.90
N GLY A 565 -32.29 -21.75 -2.04
CA GLY A 565 -30.90 -22.19 -2.24
C GLY A 565 -30.20 -21.51 -3.42
N TYR A 566 -30.93 -21.20 -4.50
CA TYR A 566 -30.42 -20.47 -5.66
C TYR A 566 -30.01 -19.01 -5.36
N LEU A 567 -30.38 -18.46 -4.19
CA LEU A 567 -29.95 -17.14 -3.69
C LEU A 567 -28.79 -17.21 -2.70
N LEU A 568 -28.38 -18.42 -2.32
CA LEU A 568 -27.30 -18.67 -1.38
C LEU A 568 -26.00 -18.99 -2.13
N ASP A 569 -24.88 -18.74 -1.46
CA ASP A 569 -23.59 -19.32 -1.81
C ASP A 569 -23.39 -20.56 -0.94
N VAL A 570 -23.34 -21.72 -1.60
CA VAL A 570 -23.21 -23.03 -0.95
C VAL A 570 -21.85 -23.61 -1.36
N SER A 571 -20.84 -23.40 -0.51
CA SER A 571 -19.45 -23.76 -0.78
C SER A 571 -18.84 -24.43 0.45
N ASP A 572 -18.05 -25.50 0.23
CA ASP A 572 -17.35 -26.24 1.29
C ASP A 572 -18.26 -26.68 2.46
N GLY A 573 -19.50 -27.06 2.15
CA GLY A 573 -20.48 -27.47 3.16
C GLY A 573 -20.98 -26.33 4.05
N ARG A 574 -20.75 -25.06 3.68
CA ARG A 574 -21.18 -23.87 4.41
C ARG A 574 -22.04 -22.97 3.55
N TRP A 575 -22.93 -22.21 4.19
CA TRP A 575 -23.88 -21.33 3.52
C TRP A 575 -23.61 -19.87 3.85
N ALA A 576 -23.70 -19.02 2.83
CA ALA A 576 -23.72 -17.57 2.97
C ALA A 576 -24.77 -16.96 2.03
N MET A 577 -25.12 -15.70 2.26
CA MET A 577 -25.89 -14.95 1.27
C MET A 577 -25.01 -14.65 0.06
N PHE A 578 -25.44 -15.06 -1.15
CA PHE A 578 -24.64 -14.86 -2.35
C PHE A 578 -24.39 -13.37 -2.66
N HIS A 579 -25.40 -12.52 -2.46
CA HIS A 579 -25.28 -11.09 -2.71
C HIS A 579 -25.92 -10.26 -1.60
N ASN A 580 -25.26 -9.16 -1.25
CA ASN A 580 -25.63 -8.31 -0.11
C ASN A 580 -27.02 -7.67 -0.24
N SER A 581 -27.51 -7.42 -1.46
CA SER A 581 -28.87 -6.88 -1.64
C SER A 581 -29.97 -7.80 -1.09
N PHE A 582 -29.79 -9.13 -1.14
CA PHE A 582 -30.77 -10.06 -0.56
C PHE A 582 -30.73 -10.03 0.97
N ARG A 583 -29.54 -9.90 1.55
CA ARG A 583 -29.36 -9.67 2.99
C ARG A 583 -30.10 -8.41 3.46
N LEU A 584 -29.93 -7.29 2.74
CA LEU A 584 -30.63 -6.03 3.04
C LEU A 584 -32.16 -6.17 2.91
N PHE A 585 -32.63 -6.89 1.89
CA PHE A 585 -34.05 -7.20 1.73
C PHE A 585 -34.60 -7.95 2.95
N LEU A 586 -33.90 -8.97 3.44
CA LEU A 586 -34.30 -9.74 4.62
C LEU A 586 -34.31 -8.90 5.90
N HIS A 587 -33.42 -7.91 6.03
CA HIS A 587 -33.43 -6.97 7.17
C HIS A 587 -34.67 -6.08 7.22
N GLN A 588 -35.26 -5.77 6.06
CA GLN A 588 -36.46 -4.93 5.97
C GLN A 588 -37.75 -5.72 6.19
N LYS A 589 -37.73 -7.05 6.06
CA LYS A 589 -38.91 -7.89 6.26
C LYS A 589 -39.27 -7.98 7.73
N ARG A 590 -40.50 -7.58 8.05
CA ARG A 590 -41.06 -7.66 9.40
C ARG A 590 -41.77 -9.01 9.56
N VAL A 591 -41.33 -9.78 10.56
CA VAL A 591 -42.03 -11.00 10.98
C VAL A 591 -42.95 -10.65 12.14
N GLU A 592 -44.23 -10.99 11.99
CA GLU A 592 -45.25 -10.71 12.99
C GLU A 592 -45.74 -11.97 13.68
N ARG A 593 -45.97 -11.86 14.99
CA ARG A 593 -46.57 -12.87 15.83
C ARG A 593 -47.65 -12.20 16.69
N PHE A 594 -48.87 -12.72 16.58
CA PHE A 594 -50.07 -12.16 17.23
C PHE A 594 -50.31 -10.65 16.91
N GLY A 595 -50.08 -10.26 15.65
CA GLY A 595 -50.28 -8.89 15.17
C GLY A 595 -49.26 -7.86 15.68
N LYS A 596 -48.15 -8.33 16.26
CA LYS A 596 -47.02 -7.49 16.71
C LYS A 596 -45.72 -8.03 16.15
N ALA A 597 -44.68 -7.21 16.12
CA ALA A 597 -43.34 -7.67 15.75
C ALA A 597 -42.90 -8.82 16.67
N ASP A 598 -42.45 -9.92 16.08
CA ASP A 598 -42.01 -11.08 16.86
C ASP A 598 -40.67 -10.75 17.56
N PRO A 599 -40.60 -10.82 18.91
CA PRO A 599 -39.38 -10.52 19.65
C PRO A 599 -38.21 -11.47 19.33
N GLU A 600 -38.47 -12.68 18.83
CA GLU A 600 -37.40 -13.63 18.45
C GLU A 600 -36.63 -13.16 17.20
N PHE A 601 -37.24 -12.31 16.39
CA PHE A 601 -36.64 -11.74 15.18
C PHE A 601 -35.99 -10.36 15.43
N ALA A 602 -36.05 -9.86 16.66
CA ALA A 602 -35.34 -8.64 17.03
C ALA A 602 -33.83 -8.82 16.84
N PRO A 603 -33.09 -7.81 16.31
CA PRO A 603 -31.66 -7.94 16.07
C PRO A 603 -30.88 -8.46 17.27
N ARG A 604 -31.17 -7.94 18.47
CA ARG A 604 -30.53 -8.37 19.73
C ARG A 604 -30.76 -9.85 20.04
N ALA A 605 -31.95 -10.39 19.76
CA ALA A 605 -32.26 -11.79 20.00
C ALA A 605 -31.50 -12.70 19.01
N LEU A 606 -31.49 -12.32 17.73
CA LEU A 606 -30.77 -13.07 16.69
C LEU A 606 -29.25 -13.06 16.92
N TYR A 607 -28.65 -11.92 17.26
CA TYR A 607 -27.22 -11.85 17.59
C TYR A 607 -26.87 -12.68 18.83
N ARG A 608 -27.77 -12.74 19.83
CA ARG A 608 -27.57 -13.60 21.00
C ARG A 608 -27.59 -15.08 20.59
N LYS A 609 -28.56 -15.50 19.76
CA LYS A 609 -28.59 -16.88 19.22
C LYS A 609 -27.32 -17.20 18.43
N LEU A 610 -26.83 -16.28 17.59
CA LEU A 610 -25.58 -16.45 16.85
C LEU A 610 -24.37 -16.57 17.79
N ALA A 611 -24.29 -15.74 18.84
CA ALA A 611 -23.24 -15.83 19.85
C ALA A 611 -23.26 -17.17 20.62
N ASP A 612 -24.45 -17.72 20.89
CA ASP A 612 -24.56 -19.04 21.51
C ASP A 612 -24.08 -20.16 20.56
N LEU A 613 -24.29 -20.00 19.24
CA LEU A 613 -23.81 -20.93 18.22
C LEU A 613 -22.29 -20.92 18.03
N THR A 614 -21.61 -19.79 18.25
CA THR A 614 -20.14 -19.71 18.11
C THR A 614 -19.44 -20.64 19.11
N ALA A 615 -19.99 -20.79 20.32
CA ALA A 615 -19.49 -21.73 21.33
C ALA A 615 -19.59 -23.21 20.89
N LEU A 616 -20.54 -23.51 19.99
CA LEU A 616 -20.79 -24.86 19.46
C LEU A 616 -20.06 -25.12 18.12
N SER A 617 -19.40 -24.10 17.58
CA SER A 617 -18.70 -24.17 16.29
C SER A 617 -17.36 -24.91 16.40
N SER A 618 -16.94 -25.50 15.27
CA SER A 618 -15.65 -26.18 15.20
C SER A 618 -14.49 -25.16 15.28
N PRO A 619 -13.27 -25.57 15.71
CA PRO A 619 -12.11 -24.68 15.73
C PRO A 619 -11.78 -24.00 14.40
N ASN A 620 -12.19 -24.59 13.28
CA ASN A 620 -11.93 -24.11 11.93
C ASN A 620 -13.16 -23.43 11.30
N SER A 621 -14.22 -23.18 12.06
CA SER A 621 -15.40 -22.45 11.59
C SER A 621 -15.08 -20.95 11.50
N PRO A 622 -15.49 -20.26 10.42
CA PRO A 622 -15.43 -18.80 10.34
C PRO A 622 -16.25 -18.08 11.43
N GLN A 623 -17.15 -18.80 12.11
CA GLN A 623 -18.00 -18.25 13.16
C GLN A 623 -17.35 -18.30 14.57
N ARG A 624 -16.11 -18.79 14.70
CA ARG A 624 -15.46 -18.96 16.00
C ARG A 624 -14.75 -17.71 16.49
#